data_AF-A0A7X3SLB4-F1
#
_entry.id   AF-A0A7X3SLB4-F1
#
_cell.length_a   1.000
_cell.length_b   1.000
_cell.length_c   1.000
_cell.angle_alpha   90.00
_cell.angle_beta   90.00
_cell.angle_gamma   90.00
#
_symmetry.space_group_name_H-M   'P 1'
#
loop_
_entity.id
_entity.type
_entity.pdbx_description
1 polymer ?
#
loop_
_entity_poly.entity_id
_entity_poly.type
_entity_poly.pdbx_seq_one_letter_code
_entity_poly.pdbx_strand_id
1 'polypeptide(L)'
;MYRFIDQYKTILGLRWLLRKFQISPNAYYNYLKQRKAAYQEQKNKIKEEIKYIYYKNHRLPGHRAMRIFLMRRGIRLSKTTVHKYMNKDLCLHAIGSMSIL
;
A
#
# COMPACT_ATOMS: atom_id res chain seq x y z
N MET A 1 7.69 0.96 14.33
CA MET A 1 8.09 -0.35 14.90
C MET A 1 9.53 -0.71 14.55
N TYR A 2 9.87 -1.06 13.31
CA TYR A 2 11.26 -1.46 12.97
C TYR A 2 12.32 -0.36 13.20
N ARG A 3 12.00 0.91 12.88
CA ARG A 3 12.87 2.06 13.19
C ARG A 3 13.14 2.22 14.69
N PHE A 4 12.14 1.97 15.54
CA PHE A 4 12.28 1.99 16.99
C PHE A 4 13.21 0.88 17.48
N ILE A 5 13.04 -0.34 16.96
CA ILE A 5 13.92 -1.46 17.30
C ILE A 5 15.36 -1.12 16.91
N ASP A 6 15.57 -0.53 15.73
CA ASP A 6 16.89 -0.18 15.26
C ASP A 6 17.59 0.87 16.14
N GLN A 7 16.82 1.86 16.62
CA GLN A 7 17.30 2.91 17.51
C GLN A 7 17.73 2.40 18.89
N TYR A 8 17.01 1.43 19.45
CA TYR A 8 17.23 0.97 20.83
C TYR A 8 17.87 -0.42 20.96
N LYS A 9 18.23 -1.09 19.84
CA LYS A 9 18.77 -2.47 19.87
C LYS A 9 20.07 -2.63 20.66
N THR A 10 20.89 -1.58 20.72
CA THR A 10 22.18 -1.57 21.43
C THR A 10 21.98 -1.41 22.94
N ILE A 11 20.98 -0.65 23.36
CA ILE A 11 20.69 -0.34 24.77
C ILE A 11 19.81 -1.43 25.40
N LEU A 12 18.74 -1.84 24.72
CA LEU A 12 17.73 -2.78 25.25
C LEU A 12 17.96 -4.23 24.82
N GLY A 13 18.89 -4.47 23.88
CA GLY A 13 19.16 -5.78 23.30
C GLY A 13 18.15 -6.17 22.21
N LEU A 14 18.67 -6.49 21.03
CA LEU A 14 17.86 -6.85 19.86
C LEU A 14 16.92 -8.05 20.12
N ARG A 15 17.44 -9.14 20.72
CA ARG A 15 16.64 -10.35 20.97
C ARG A 15 15.46 -10.07 21.91
N TRP A 16 15.67 -9.25 22.94
CA TRP A 16 14.63 -8.87 23.88
C TRP A 16 13.53 -8.06 23.19
N LEU A 17 13.92 -7.06 22.40
CA LEU A 17 12.99 -6.23 21.63
C LEU A 17 12.16 -7.06 20.64
N LEU A 18 12.79 -7.95 19.89
CA LEU A 18 12.09 -8.82 18.93
C LEU A 18 11.04 -9.69 19.63
N ARG A 19 11.38 -10.27 20.80
CA ARG A 19 10.42 -11.06 21.59
C ARG A 19 9.29 -10.20 22.15
N LYS A 20 9.60 -9.00 22.67
CA LYS A 20 8.61 -8.08 23.24
C LYS A 20 7.56 -7.65 22.21
N PHE A 21 8.01 -7.43 20.97
CA PHE A 21 7.18 -7.02 19.86
C PHE A 21 6.60 -8.19 19.04
N GLN A 22 6.87 -9.44 19.44
CA GLN A 22 6.48 -10.66 18.72
C GLN A 22 6.93 -10.67 17.25
N ILE A 23 8.10 -10.09 16.96
CA ILE A 23 8.69 -10.03 15.63
C ILE A 23 9.70 -11.17 15.48
N SER A 24 9.56 -11.96 14.41
CA SER A 24 10.58 -12.95 14.09
C SER A 24 11.89 -12.28 13.66
N PRO A 25 13.07 -12.83 14.02
CA PRO A 25 14.35 -12.31 13.54
C PRO A 25 14.41 -12.20 12.01
N ASN A 26 13.81 -13.17 11.30
CA ASN A 26 13.71 -13.14 9.85
C ASN A 26 12.95 -11.91 9.33
N ALA A 27 11.84 -11.54 9.96
CA ALA A 27 11.09 -10.32 9.59
C ALA A 27 11.93 -9.05 9.78
N TYR A 28 12.69 -8.97 10.87
CA TYR A 28 13.61 -7.84 11.13
C TYR A 28 14.74 -7.76 10.09
N TYR A 29 15.38 -8.89 9.77
CA TYR A 29 16.43 -8.90 8.74
C TYR A 29 15.88 -8.69 7.32
N ASN A 30 14.65 -9.13 7.04
CA ASN A 30 13.97 -8.80 5.78
C ASN A 30 13.72 -7.29 5.64
N TYR A 31 13.40 -6.62 6.75
CA TYR A 31 13.29 -5.16 6.81
C TYR A 31 14.64 -4.50 6.52
N LEU A 32 15.72 -4.92 7.19
CA LEU A 32 17.06 -4.37 6.97
C LEU A 32 17.55 -4.54 5.53
N LYS A 33 17.31 -5.73 4.94
CA LYS A 33 17.67 -6.02 3.55
C LYS A 33 16.77 -5.34 2.52
N GLN A 34 15.72 -4.63 2.96
CA GLN A 34 14.76 -3.95 2.09
C GLN A 34 14.22 -4.84 0.96
N ARG A 35 14.06 -6.15 1.20
CA ARG A 35 13.72 -7.13 0.14
C ARG A 35 12.40 -6.85 -0.58
N LYS A 36 11.52 -6.04 0.02
CA LYS A 36 10.23 -5.62 -0.54
C LYS A 36 10.23 -4.16 -1.03
N ALA A 37 11.36 -3.45 -1.00
CA ALA A 37 11.40 -2.04 -1.38
C ALA A 37 10.96 -1.81 -2.83
N ALA A 38 11.50 -2.58 -3.78
CA ALA A 38 11.10 -2.50 -5.18
C ALA A 38 9.59 -2.75 -5.38
N TYR A 39 9.04 -3.76 -4.71
CA TYR A 39 7.60 -4.03 -4.72
C TYR A 39 6.79 -2.87 -4.13
N GLN A 40 7.25 -2.30 -3.01
CA GLN A 40 6.56 -1.19 -2.35
C GLN A 40 6.63 0.09 -3.20
N GLU A 41 7.75 0.34 -3.86
CA GLU A 41 7.93 1.45 -4.78
C GLU A 41 7.00 1.31 -5.98
N GLN A 42 6.97 0.13 -6.62
CA GLN A 42 6.04 -0.16 -7.71
C GLN A 42 4.57 0.01 -7.26
N LYS A 43 4.23 -0.52 -6.08
CA LYS A 43 2.91 -0.36 -5.47
C LYS A 43 2.57 1.13 -5.26
N ASN A 44 3.53 1.95 -4.82
CA ASN A 44 3.32 3.38 -4.64
C ASN A 44 3.13 4.10 -5.98
N LYS A 45 3.93 3.78 -7.01
CA LYS A 45 3.75 4.31 -8.37
C LYS A 45 2.35 4.02 -8.90
N ILE A 46 1.86 2.79 -8.73
CA ILE A 46 0.49 2.40 -9.11
C ILE A 46 -0.55 3.21 -8.33
N LYS A 47 -0.35 3.44 -7.03
CA LYS A 47 -1.28 4.25 -6.21
C LYS A 47 -1.34 5.70 -6.66
N GLU A 48 -0.20 6.31 -6.98
CA GLU A 48 -0.17 7.67 -7.52
C GLU A 48 -0.86 7.74 -8.89
N GLU A 49 -0.68 6.71 -9.72
CA GLU A 49 -1.40 6.59 -11.00
C GLU A 49 -2.93 6.48 -10.80
N ILE A 50 -3.38 5.70 -9.81
CA ILE A 50 -4.80 5.62 -9.42
C ILE A 50 -5.33 6.99 -8.99
N LYS A 51 -4.59 7.72 -8.15
CA LYS A 51 -4.97 9.09 -7.73
C LYS A 51 -5.05 10.03 -8.92
N TYR A 52 -4.05 10.00 -9.80
CA TYR A 52 -4.01 10.83 -11.00
C TYR A 52 -5.26 10.60 -11.86
N ILE A 53 -5.58 9.36 -12.20
CA ILE A 53 -6.78 9.01 -12.96
C ILE A 53 -8.04 9.47 -12.22
N TYR A 54 -8.12 9.21 -10.91
CA TYR A 54 -9.28 9.53 -10.10
C TYR A 54 -9.59 11.03 -10.08
N TYR A 55 -8.59 11.88 -9.80
CA TYR A 55 -8.77 13.33 -9.77
C TYR A 55 -8.91 13.95 -11.16
N LYS A 56 -8.22 13.42 -12.17
CA LYS A 56 -8.37 13.85 -13.57
C LYS A 56 -9.78 13.63 -14.10
N ASN A 57 -10.46 12.58 -13.66
CA ASN A 57 -11.82 12.25 -14.08
C ASN A 57 -12.86 12.70 -13.04
N HIS A 58 -12.62 13.84 -12.37
CA HIS A 58 -13.55 14.46 -11.42
C HIS A 58 -14.09 13.52 -10.33
N ARG A 59 -13.27 12.56 -9.87
CA ARG A 59 -13.63 11.59 -8.81
C ARG A 59 -14.82 10.68 -9.15
N LEU A 60 -15.20 10.59 -10.42
CA LEU A 60 -16.29 9.73 -10.91
C LEU A 60 -15.91 8.24 -10.99
N PRO A 61 -14.70 7.84 -11.43
CA PRO A 61 -14.40 6.43 -11.60
C PRO A 61 -14.36 5.70 -10.25
N GLY A 62 -15.11 4.61 -10.12
CA GLY A 62 -14.93 3.61 -9.06
C GLY A 62 -13.92 2.53 -9.44
N HIS A 63 -13.63 1.60 -8.52
CA HIS A 63 -12.59 0.56 -8.72
C HIS A 63 -12.79 -0.32 -9.99
N ARG A 64 -14.04 -0.52 -10.44
CA ARG A 64 -14.33 -1.26 -11.68
C ARG A 64 -13.83 -0.51 -12.92
N ALA A 65 -14.17 0.78 -13.02
CA ALA A 65 -13.72 1.65 -14.10
C ALA A 65 -12.20 1.90 -14.02
N MET A 66 -11.67 2.08 -12.80
CA MET A 66 -10.24 2.28 -12.55
C MET A 66 -9.39 1.14 -13.14
N ARG A 67 -9.85 -0.11 -13.04
CA ARG A 67 -9.16 -1.26 -13.64
C ARG A 67 -9.01 -1.11 -15.16
N ILE A 68 -10.03 -0.58 -15.85
CA ILE A 68 -10.01 -0.36 -17.29
C ILE A 68 -9.02 0.76 -17.63
N PHE A 69 -9.04 1.87 -16.89
CA PHE A 69 -8.08 2.96 -17.09
C PHE A 69 -6.62 2.50 -16.92
N LEU A 70 -6.35 1.72 -15.87
CA LEU A 70 -5.02 1.15 -15.62
C LEU A 70 -4.61 0.19 -16.74
N MET A 71 -5.52 -0.67 -17.21
CA MET A 71 -5.25 -1.59 -18.31
C MET A 71 -4.90 -0.85 -19.60
N ARG A 72 -5.59 0.26 -19.90
CA ARG A 72 -5.28 1.12 -21.07
C ARG A 72 -3.92 1.81 -20.95
N ARG A 73 -3.39 1.97 -19.74
CA ARG A 73 -2.03 2.47 -19.47
C ARG A 73 -1.00 1.35 -19.34
N GLY A 74 -1.34 0.12 -19.71
CA GLY A 74 -0.43 -1.05 -19.63
C GLY A 74 -0.30 -1.66 -18.24
N ILE A 75 -1.01 -1.15 -17.23
CA ILE A 75 -0.96 -1.66 -15.85
C ILE A 75 -2.05 -2.71 -15.67
N ARG A 76 -1.66 -3.99 -15.71
CA ARG A 76 -2.58 -5.12 -15.55
C ARG A 76 -2.69 -5.51 -14.07
N LEU A 77 -3.84 -5.21 -13.46
CA LEU A 77 -4.15 -5.62 -12.09
C LEU A 77 -5.45 -6.42 -12.02
N SER A 78 -5.51 -7.32 -11.03
CA SER A 78 -6.75 -8.03 -10.70
C SER A 78 -7.78 -7.06 -10.11
N LYS A 79 -9.06 -7.43 -10.21
CA LYS A 79 -10.18 -6.66 -9.61
C LYS A 79 -9.96 -6.44 -8.11
N THR A 80 -9.50 -7.47 -7.39
CA THR A 80 -9.27 -7.44 -5.94
C THR A 80 -8.13 -6.50 -5.57
N THR A 81 -7.04 -6.47 -6.35
CA THR A 81 -5.92 -5.55 -6.12
C THR A 81 -6.32 -4.10 -6.34
N VAL A 82 -7.05 -3.80 -7.41
CA VAL A 82 -7.55 -2.43 -7.66
C VAL A 82 -8.49 -1.99 -6.54
N HIS A 83 -9.42 -2.86 -6.12
CA HIS A 83 -10.30 -2.56 -4.98
C HIS A 83 -9.52 -2.33 -3.68
N LYS A 84 -8.52 -3.17 -3.37
CA LYS A 84 -7.66 -2.99 -2.20
C LYS A 84 -6.93 -1.66 -2.26
N TYR A 85 -6.26 -1.36 -3.37
CA TYR A 85 -5.47 -0.15 -3.51
C TYR A 85 -6.33 1.11 -3.44
N MET A 86 -7.48 1.09 -4.09
CA MET A 86 -8.36 2.25 -4.16
C MET A 86 -9.16 2.46 -2.88
N ASN A 87 -9.90 1.45 -2.42
CA ASN A 87 -10.86 1.62 -1.34
C ASN A 87 -10.25 1.41 0.05
N LYS A 88 -9.36 0.42 0.22
CA LYS A 88 -8.79 0.11 1.54
C LYS A 88 -7.54 0.92 1.85
N ASP A 89 -6.65 1.02 0.87
CA ASP A 89 -5.34 1.66 1.06
C ASP A 89 -5.38 3.18 0.83
N LEU A 90 -6.27 3.68 -0.03
CA LEU A 90 -6.36 5.10 -0.41
C LEU A 90 -7.70 5.77 -0.02
N CYS A 91 -8.69 5.00 0.44
CA CYS A 91 -10.02 5.50 0.80
C CYS A 91 -10.71 6.32 -0.30
N LEU A 92 -10.51 5.96 -1.57
CA LEU A 92 -11.15 6.62 -2.72
C LEU A 92 -12.44 5.88 -3.10
N HIS A 93 -13.56 6.61 -3.06
CA HIS A 93 -14.89 6.09 -3.36
C HIS A 93 -15.55 6.97 -4.43
N ALA A 94 -16.13 6.35 -5.45
CA ALA A 94 -16.83 7.09 -6.51
C ALA A 94 -17.95 7.95 -5.90
N ILE A 95 -18.09 9.19 -6.37
CA ILE A 95 -19.10 10.14 -5.86
C ILE A 95 -20.52 9.55 -5.96
N GLY A 96 -20.84 8.80 -7.02
CA GLY A 96 -22.13 8.13 -7.20
C GLY A 96 -22.38 6.91 -6.29
N SER A 97 -21.45 6.56 -5.38
CA SER A 97 -21.68 5.55 -4.33
C SER A 97 -22.12 6.15 -2.99
N MET A 98 -22.20 7.48 -2.90
CA MET A 98 -22.72 8.25 -1.76
C MET A 98 -23.88 9.16 -2.24
N SER A 99 -24.88 8.57 -2.87
CA SER A 99 -26.19 9.18 -3.14
C SER A 99 -27.18 8.02 -3.08
N ILE A 100 -27.85 7.80 -1.96
CA ILE A 100 -29.16 8.38 -1.61
C ILE A 100 -29.29 8.37 -0.08
N LEU A 101 -29.59 9.54 0.51
CA LEU A 101 -30.52 9.67 1.64
C LEU A 101 -31.93 9.70 1.05
#